data_AF-A0A7C5H4B3-F1
#
_entry.id   AF-A0A7C5H4B3-F1
#
_cell.length_a   1.000
_cell.length_b   1.000
_cell.length_c   1.000
_cell.angle_alpha   90.00
_cell.angle_beta   90.00
_cell.angle_gamma   90.00
#
_symmetry.space_group_name_H-M   'P 1'
#
loop_
_entity.id
_entity.type
_entity.pdbx_description
1 polymer ?
#
loop_
_entity_poly.entity_id
_entity_poly.type
_entity_poly.pdbx_seq_one_letter_code
_entity_poly.pdbx_strand_id
1 'polypeptide(L)'
;GSEAFAAKAAQNALPQGVVSIFVSRFDRKMDAHFKEVGIPTAKLGIYNATRIYHDIVRRDLPHVRALFASTGVKGDDLPADYYVTELLYADSVNTAPLGTIDAFVKTGIREVREPVAEREIDAFFALMQEKKIDIEAIYASLLEEGLDAFQKAFAEIMKELEKG
;
A
#
# COMPACT_ATOMS: atom_id res chain seq x y z
N GLY A 1 3.91 -19.62 11.34
CA GLY A 1 5.17 -19.52 10.57
C GLY A 1 6.36 -19.41 11.49
N SER A 2 6.52 -18.26 12.15
CA SER A 2 7.64 -17.97 13.06
C SER A 2 7.74 -18.92 14.26
N GLU A 3 6.61 -19.33 14.86
CA GLU A 3 6.59 -20.33 15.93
C GLU A 3 7.14 -21.69 15.48
N ALA A 4 6.74 -22.14 14.29
CA ALA A 4 7.24 -23.39 13.70
C ALA A 4 8.74 -23.32 13.35
N PHE A 5 9.24 -22.14 12.98
CA PHE A 5 10.67 -21.91 12.75
C PHE A 5 11.46 -21.90 14.07
N ALA A 6 10.98 -21.18 15.08
CA ALA A 6 11.61 -21.12 16.41
C ALA A 6 11.73 -22.51 17.06
N ALA A 7 10.71 -23.37 16.91
CA ALA A 7 10.73 -24.74 17.42
C ALA A 7 11.81 -25.63 16.75
N LYS A 8 12.19 -25.35 15.50
CA LYS A 8 13.15 -26.15 14.73
C LYS A 8 14.56 -25.57 14.69
N ALA A 9 14.70 -24.26 14.87
CA ALA A 9 15.95 -23.52 14.73
C ALA A 9 16.14 -22.51 15.87
N ALA A 10 15.99 -22.97 17.11
CA ALA A 10 15.94 -22.14 18.33
C ALA A 10 17.16 -21.24 18.57
N GLN A 11 18.30 -21.50 17.89
CA GLN A 11 19.52 -20.69 18.00
C GLN A 11 19.64 -19.62 16.89
N ASN A 12 18.74 -19.60 15.91
CA ASN A 12 18.79 -18.64 14.80
C ASN A 12 17.88 -17.44 15.09
N ALA A 13 18.29 -16.26 14.64
CA ALA A 13 17.40 -15.10 14.60
C ALA A 13 16.16 -15.41 13.75
N LEU A 14 15.00 -14.91 14.18
CA LEU A 14 13.77 -15.03 13.40
C LEU A 14 13.92 -14.30 12.05
N PRO A 15 13.36 -14.85 10.97
CA PRO A 15 13.41 -14.20 9.67
C PRO A 15 12.66 -12.86 9.69
N GLN A 16 13.20 -11.87 8.98
CA GLN A 16 12.50 -10.60 8.74
C GLN A 16 11.46 -10.78 7.63
N GLY A 17 10.27 -10.23 7.87
CA GLY A 17 9.15 -10.25 6.94
C GLY A 17 8.62 -8.85 6.67
N VAL A 18 7.91 -8.73 5.55
CA VAL A 18 7.16 -7.53 5.20
C VAL A 18 5.75 -7.92 4.75
N VAL A 19 4.78 -7.07 5.08
CA VAL A 19 3.44 -7.12 4.49
C VAL A 19 3.39 -6.06 3.40
N SER A 20 3.43 -6.49 2.14
CA SER A 20 3.40 -5.60 0.99
C SER A 20 1.97 -5.10 0.74
N ILE A 21 1.73 -3.81 0.99
CA ILE A 21 0.45 -3.14 0.89
C ILE A 21 0.45 -2.24 -0.35
N PHE A 22 -0.42 -2.53 -1.32
CA PHE A 22 -0.51 -1.74 -2.54
C PHE A 22 -1.37 -0.48 -2.30
N VAL A 23 -0.82 0.70 -2.58
CA VAL A 23 -1.45 1.99 -2.24
C VAL A 23 -2.23 2.57 -3.42
N SER A 24 -1.55 3.09 -4.45
CA SER A 24 -2.18 3.85 -5.55
C SER A 24 -3.15 3.05 -6.43
N ARG A 25 -3.25 1.72 -6.26
CA ARG A 25 -4.24 0.91 -6.99
C ARG A 25 -5.66 1.26 -6.58
N PHE A 26 -5.86 1.61 -5.31
CA PHE A 26 -7.15 2.01 -4.78
C PHE A 26 -7.63 3.32 -5.38
N ASP A 27 -6.79 4.36 -5.30
CA ASP A 27 -7.12 5.70 -5.77
C ASP A 27 -7.34 5.70 -7.29
N ARG A 28 -6.49 5.00 -8.07
CA ARG A 28 -6.69 4.85 -9.52
C ARG A 28 -8.02 4.20 -9.91
N LYS A 29 -8.52 3.28 -9.09
CA LYS A 29 -9.78 2.58 -9.38
C LYS A 29 -10.99 3.43 -8.97
N MET A 30 -10.88 4.17 -7.88
CA MET A 30 -12.04 4.77 -7.21
C MET A 30 -12.16 6.28 -7.35
N ASP A 31 -11.08 7.01 -7.62
CA ASP A 31 -11.08 8.48 -7.57
C ASP A 31 -12.07 9.13 -8.54
N ALA A 32 -12.25 8.57 -9.74
CA ALA A 32 -13.25 9.06 -10.70
C ALA A 32 -14.66 8.98 -10.12
N HIS A 33 -15.01 7.82 -9.53
CA HIS A 33 -16.31 7.62 -8.89
C HIS A 33 -16.47 8.47 -7.62
N PHE A 34 -15.42 8.57 -6.80
CA PHE A 34 -15.42 9.37 -5.58
C PHE A 34 -15.67 10.85 -5.88
N LYS A 35 -15.08 11.37 -6.96
CA LYS A 35 -15.34 12.73 -7.43
C LYS A 35 -16.81 12.95 -7.79
N GLU A 36 -17.47 11.97 -8.42
CA GLU A 36 -18.89 12.05 -8.79
C GLU A 36 -19.81 12.04 -7.56
N VAL A 37 -19.50 11.23 -6.55
CA VAL A 37 -20.35 11.07 -5.36
C VAL A 37 -19.98 11.99 -4.19
N GLY A 38 -18.95 12.83 -4.36
CA GLY A 38 -18.49 13.82 -3.40
C GLY A 38 -17.66 13.25 -2.24
N ILE A 39 -16.91 12.18 -2.47
CA ILE A 39 -15.93 11.62 -1.52
C ILE A 39 -14.53 12.19 -1.83
N PRO A 40 -13.70 12.53 -0.83
CA PRO A 40 -12.33 12.96 -1.06
C PRO A 40 -11.51 11.93 -1.85
N THR A 41 -10.88 12.38 -2.95
CA THR A 41 -10.00 11.58 -3.81
C THR A 41 -8.58 11.48 -3.26
N ALA A 42 -7.79 10.54 -3.77
CA ALA A 42 -6.41 10.27 -3.36
C ALA A 42 -6.23 9.89 -1.88
N LYS A 43 -7.33 9.50 -1.20
CA LYS A 43 -7.33 9.16 0.22
C LYS A 43 -7.52 7.67 0.49
N LEU A 44 -8.17 6.93 -0.41
CA LEU A 44 -8.53 5.55 -0.16
C LEU A 44 -7.29 4.67 0.02
N GLY A 45 -6.29 4.84 -0.87
CA GLY A 45 -5.05 4.08 -0.80
C GLY A 45 -4.29 4.31 0.50
N ILE A 46 -4.16 5.58 0.90
CA ILE A 46 -3.48 5.96 2.15
C ILE A 46 -4.25 5.42 3.34
N TYR A 47 -5.55 5.70 3.48
CA TYR A 47 -6.33 5.29 4.65
C TYR A 47 -6.42 3.77 4.78
N ASN A 48 -6.55 3.05 3.67
CA ASN A 48 -6.47 1.59 3.67
C ASN A 48 -5.09 1.10 4.17
N ALA A 49 -4.01 1.70 3.67
CA ALA A 49 -2.66 1.32 4.07
C ALA A 49 -2.36 1.65 5.53
N THR A 50 -2.82 2.81 6.02
CA THR A 50 -2.68 3.22 7.42
C THR A 50 -3.48 2.31 8.35
N ARG A 51 -4.69 1.86 7.96
CA ARG A 51 -5.46 0.88 8.74
C ARG A 51 -4.70 -0.43 8.92
N ILE A 52 -4.10 -0.95 7.84
CA ILE A 52 -3.29 -2.17 7.89
C ILE A 52 -2.02 -1.95 8.72
N TYR A 53 -1.39 -0.77 8.63
CA TYR A 53 -0.24 -0.40 9.46
C TYR A 53 -0.60 -0.45 10.96
N HIS A 54 -1.72 0.16 11.36
CA HIS A 54 -2.21 0.10 12.75
C HIS A 54 -2.42 -1.35 13.21
N ASP A 55 -2.98 -2.21 12.36
CA ASP A 55 -3.15 -3.63 12.68
C ASP A 55 -1.81 -4.37 12.86
N ILE A 56 -0.80 -4.05 12.05
CA ILE A 56 0.56 -4.63 12.19
C ILE A 56 1.20 -4.18 13.50
N VAL A 57 1.14 -2.88 13.81
CA VAL A 57 1.69 -2.31 15.05
C VAL A 57 0.97 -2.91 16.27
N ARG A 58 -0.36 -2.99 16.25
CA ARG A 58 -1.16 -3.54 17.35
C ARG A 58 -0.89 -5.03 17.60
N ARG A 59 -0.53 -5.78 16.56
CA ARG A 59 -0.14 -7.20 16.67
C ARG A 59 1.27 -7.40 17.22
N ASP A 60 2.07 -6.34 17.34
CA ASP A 60 3.42 -6.33 17.91
C ASP A 60 4.27 -7.50 17.39
N LEU A 61 4.39 -7.60 16.06
CA LEU A 61 5.17 -8.65 15.41
C LEU A 61 6.61 -8.17 15.23
N PRO A 62 7.58 -8.55 16.10
CA PRO A 62 8.91 -7.91 16.21
C PRO A 62 9.82 -8.02 14.97
N HIS A 63 9.36 -8.70 13.91
CA HIS A 63 10.10 -8.93 12.68
C HIS A 63 9.26 -8.69 11.41
N VAL A 64 8.05 -8.15 11.54
CA VAL A 64 7.15 -7.90 10.41
C VAL A 64 6.91 -6.41 10.31
N ARG A 65 7.21 -5.84 9.15
CA ARG A 65 7.00 -4.41 8.86
C ARG A 65 5.98 -4.21 7.77
N ALA A 66 5.29 -3.07 7.80
CA ALA A 66 4.51 -2.62 6.64
C ALA A 66 5.46 -2.24 5.50
N LEU A 67 5.19 -2.72 4.29
CA LEU A 67 5.86 -2.27 3.07
C LEU A 67 4.82 -1.64 2.15
N PHE A 68 4.90 -0.33 1.94
CA PHE A 68 4.02 0.39 1.03
C PHE A 68 4.53 0.27 -0.41
N ALA A 69 3.77 -0.43 -1.25
CA ALA A 69 4.06 -0.72 -2.64
C ALA A 69 3.15 0.06 -3.59
N SER A 70 3.59 0.21 -4.85
CA SER A 70 2.86 0.97 -5.86
C SER A 70 2.62 2.42 -5.41
N THR A 71 3.65 3.08 -4.90
CA THR A 71 3.60 4.44 -4.34
C THR A 71 4.00 5.53 -5.35
N GLY A 72 4.09 5.19 -6.63
CA GLY A 72 4.26 6.18 -7.70
C GLY A 72 2.92 6.83 -8.06
N VAL A 73 2.89 8.16 -8.11
CA VAL A 73 1.78 8.92 -8.69
C VAL A 73 1.76 8.72 -10.21
N LYS A 74 0.55 8.68 -10.79
CA LYS A 74 0.34 8.66 -12.23
C LYS A 74 -0.40 9.95 -12.61
N GLY A 75 0.16 10.70 -13.56
CA GLY A 75 -0.36 12.02 -13.95
C GLY A 75 0.21 13.17 -13.13
N ASP A 76 -0.32 14.37 -13.37
CA ASP A 76 0.19 15.63 -12.80
C ASP A 76 -0.72 16.23 -11.71
N ASP A 77 -1.78 15.51 -11.32
CA ASP A 77 -2.78 15.99 -10.36
C ASP A 77 -2.28 15.98 -8.90
N LEU A 78 -1.21 15.22 -8.62
CA LEU A 78 -0.60 15.10 -7.29
C LEU A 78 0.93 15.25 -7.39
N PRO A 79 1.60 15.75 -6.34
CA PRO A 79 3.06 15.73 -6.26
C PRO A 79 3.61 14.32 -6.46
N ALA A 80 4.71 14.18 -7.21
CA ALA A 80 5.26 12.87 -7.56
C ALA A 80 5.69 12.01 -6.34
N ASP A 81 5.94 12.65 -5.20
CA ASP A 81 6.31 12.08 -3.91
C ASP A 81 5.11 11.84 -2.96
N TYR A 82 3.88 12.19 -3.38
CA TYR A 82 2.68 12.22 -2.53
C TYR A 82 2.54 11.01 -1.60
N TYR A 83 2.48 9.79 -2.15
CA TYR A 83 2.29 8.58 -1.34
C TYR A 83 3.49 8.27 -0.44
N VAL A 84 4.70 8.65 -0.83
CA VAL A 84 5.91 8.45 0.00
C VAL A 84 5.86 9.39 1.19
N THR A 85 5.52 10.65 0.95
CA THR A 85 5.41 11.67 1.99
C THR A 85 4.28 11.37 2.97
N GLU A 86 3.10 10.96 2.49
CA GLU A 86 1.94 10.67 3.36
C GLU A 86 2.08 9.37 4.17
N LEU A 87 2.90 8.41 3.71
CA LEU A 87 3.13 7.11 4.35
C LEU A 87 4.55 6.97 4.93
N LEU A 88 5.20 8.09 5.27
CA LEU A 88 6.51 8.10 5.91
C LEU A 88 6.40 7.74 7.40
N TYR A 89 5.97 6.52 7.70
CA TYR A 89 5.72 6.07 9.09
C TYR A 89 6.94 5.39 9.70
N ALA A 90 6.99 5.39 11.04
CA ALA A 90 8.00 4.64 11.79
C ALA A 90 7.94 3.12 11.45
N ASP A 91 9.10 2.45 11.49
CA ASP A 91 9.22 1.01 11.26
C ASP A 91 8.53 0.45 10.00
N SER A 92 8.45 1.28 8.96
CA SER A 92 7.86 0.92 7.67
C SER A 92 8.87 1.01 6.53
N VAL A 93 8.55 0.38 5.40
CA VAL A 93 9.34 0.41 4.16
C VAL A 93 8.48 1.01 3.06
N ASN A 94 9.06 1.86 2.21
CA ASN A 94 8.40 2.32 0.99
C ASN A 94 9.19 1.82 -0.23
N THR A 95 8.50 1.21 -1.18
CA THR A 95 9.09 0.83 -2.47
C THR A 95 8.48 1.70 -3.56
N ALA A 96 9.25 2.68 -4.02
CA ALA A 96 8.84 3.66 -5.01
C ALA A 96 9.70 3.58 -6.27
N PRO A 97 9.19 3.97 -7.45
CA PRO A 97 10.00 4.18 -8.64
C PRO A 97 11.09 5.22 -8.42
N LEU A 98 12.21 5.13 -9.14
CA LEU A 98 13.35 6.05 -8.98
C LEU A 98 12.94 7.54 -9.10
N GLY A 99 12.08 7.88 -10.07
CA GLY A 99 11.59 9.26 -10.22
C GLY A 99 10.80 9.78 -9.01
N THR A 100 10.06 8.90 -8.33
CA THR A 100 9.36 9.25 -7.08
C THR A 100 10.35 9.43 -5.92
N ILE A 101 11.39 8.60 -5.85
CA ILE A 101 12.47 8.75 -4.85
C ILE A 101 13.19 10.08 -5.06
N ASP A 102 13.55 10.41 -6.29
CA ASP A 102 14.23 11.68 -6.61
C ASP A 102 13.36 12.90 -6.27
N ALA A 103 12.06 12.83 -6.53
CA ALA A 103 11.10 13.86 -6.13
C ALA A 103 11.02 14.01 -4.61
N PHE A 104 10.91 12.90 -3.88
CA PHE A 104 10.86 12.91 -2.42
C PHE A 104 12.14 13.49 -1.80
N VAL A 105 13.31 13.07 -2.25
CA VAL A 105 14.60 13.55 -1.72
C VAL A 105 14.75 15.07 -1.85
N LYS A 106 14.22 15.66 -2.93
CA LYS A 106 14.24 17.12 -3.16
C LYS A 106 13.38 17.91 -2.17
N THR A 107 12.40 17.28 -1.52
CA THR A 107 11.56 17.95 -0.51
C THR A 107 12.35 18.30 0.76
N GLY A 108 13.42 17.56 1.06
CA GLY A 108 14.19 17.69 2.29
C GLY A 108 13.50 17.16 3.55
N ILE A 109 12.34 16.52 3.44
CA ILE A 109 11.62 15.91 4.58
C ILE A 109 12.45 14.75 5.15
N ARG A 110 12.63 14.73 6.47
CA ARG A 110 13.39 13.68 7.18
C ARG A 110 12.67 13.11 8.39
N GLU A 111 11.67 13.81 8.90
CA GLU A 111 10.90 13.38 10.06
C GLU A 111 9.78 12.43 9.63
N VAL A 112 9.63 11.34 10.36
CA VAL A 112 8.50 10.44 10.17
C VAL A 112 7.20 11.16 10.49
N ARG A 113 6.14 10.81 9.77
CA ARG A 113 4.80 11.32 10.01
C ARG A 113 4.06 10.45 11.03
N GLU A 114 3.22 11.11 11.80
CA GLU A 114 2.20 10.43 12.58
C GLU A 114 1.18 9.77 11.64
N PRO A 115 0.86 8.48 11.83
CA PRO A 115 -0.18 7.82 11.08
C PRO A 115 -1.53 8.51 11.24
N VAL A 116 -2.34 8.52 10.18
CA VAL A 116 -3.72 9.03 10.24
C VAL A 116 -4.48 8.33 11.36
N ALA A 117 -5.22 9.11 12.16
CA ALA A 117 -5.95 8.58 13.31
C ALA A 117 -7.07 7.63 12.87
N GLU A 118 -7.24 6.52 13.61
CA GLU A 118 -8.27 5.50 13.29
C GLU A 118 -9.67 6.11 13.16
N ARG A 119 -10.03 7.07 14.02
CA ARG A 119 -11.32 7.78 13.93
C ARG A 119 -11.57 8.49 12.58
N GLU A 120 -10.52 9.01 11.94
CA GLU A 120 -10.62 9.70 10.66
C GLU A 120 -10.79 8.69 9.53
N ILE A 121 -10.06 7.58 9.62
CA ILE A 121 -10.17 6.44 8.71
C ILE A 121 -11.59 5.85 8.80
N ASP A 122 -12.10 5.60 10.00
CA ASP A 122 -13.43 5.05 10.23
C ASP A 122 -14.53 5.98 9.69
N ALA A 123 -14.41 7.29 9.90
CA ALA A 123 -15.34 8.26 9.33
C ALA A 123 -15.35 8.24 7.79
N PHE A 124 -14.18 8.06 7.16
CA PHE A 124 -14.08 7.94 5.70
C PHE A 124 -14.74 6.67 5.18
N PHE A 125 -14.51 5.52 5.82
CA PHE A 125 -15.18 4.27 5.43
C PHE A 125 -16.68 4.30 5.71
N ALA A 126 -17.13 4.97 6.78
CA ALA A 126 -18.56 5.21 7.03
C ALA A 126 -19.18 6.05 5.90
N LEU A 127 -18.52 7.12 5.46
CA LEU A 127 -18.96 7.92 4.31
C LEU A 127 -19.07 7.06 3.03
N MET A 128 -18.12 6.16 2.77
CA MET A 128 -18.21 5.22 1.65
C MET A 128 -19.46 4.33 1.75
N GLN A 129 -19.74 3.79 2.95
CA GLN A 129 -20.92 2.97 3.19
C GLN A 129 -22.23 3.75 3.00
N GLU A 130 -22.31 5.00 3.45
CA GLU A 130 -23.45 5.90 3.20
C GLU A 130 -23.70 6.11 1.70
N LYS A 131 -22.63 6.17 0.90
CA LYS A 131 -22.68 6.24 -0.56
C LYS A 131 -22.86 4.87 -1.23
N LYS A 132 -23.09 3.80 -0.46
CA LYS A 132 -23.27 2.42 -0.91
C LYS A 132 -22.06 1.85 -1.66
N ILE A 133 -20.86 2.28 -1.29
CA ILE A 133 -19.61 1.79 -1.85
C ILE A 133 -19.07 0.70 -0.93
N ASP A 134 -18.95 -0.51 -1.46
CA ASP A 134 -18.45 -1.67 -0.73
C ASP A 134 -16.94 -1.83 -0.89
N ILE A 135 -16.21 -1.69 0.22
CA ILE A 135 -14.76 -1.87 0.23
C ILE A 135 -14.34 -3.33 -0.02
N GLU A 136 -15.13 -4.31 0.40
CA GLU A 136 -14.82 -5.73 0.20
C GLU A 136 -14.89 -6.10 -1.29
N ALA A 137 -15.88 -5.56 -2.01
CA ALA A 137 -15.96 -5.68 -3.46
C ALA A 137 -14.75 -5.04 -4.16
N ILE A 138 -14.27 -3.89 -3.68
CA ILE A 138 -13.07 -3.22 -4.20
C ILE A 138 -11.83 -4.10 -3.97
N TYR A 139 -11.69 -4.69 -2.77
CA TYR A 139 -10.58 -5.61 -2.48
C TYR A 139 -10.59 -6.83 -3.39
N ALA A 140 -11.75 -7.49 -3.54
CA ALA A 140 -11.88 -8.65 -4.40
C ALA A 140 -11.51 -8.34 -5.85
N SER A 141 -12.02 -7.23 -6.37
CA SER A 141 -11.73 -6.78 -7.74
C SER A 141 -10.24 -6.43 -7.93
N LEU A 142 -9.62 -5.72 -7.00
CA LEU A 142 -8.19 -5.37 -7.08
C LEU A 142 -7.27 -6.60 -6.94
N LEU A 143 -7.69 -7.59 -6.17
CA LEU A 143 -6.98 -8.87 -6.05
C LEU A 143 -7.00 -9.64 -7.37
N GLU A 144 -8.19 -9.78 -7.98
CA GLU A 144 -8.36 -10.47 -9.26
C GLU A 144 -7.57 -9.78 -10.38
N GLU A 145 -7.72 -8.46 -10.54
CA GLU A 145 -6.96 -7.65 -11.49
C GLU A 145 -5.45 -7.77 -11.27
N GLY A 146 -5.02 -7.81 -10.00
CA GLY A 146 -3.62 -7.97 -9.62
C GLY A 146 -3.04 -9.33 -10.01
N LEU A 147 -3.81 -10.41 -9.81
CA LEU A 147 -3.39 -11.77 -10.18
C LEU A 147 -3.34 -11.94 -11.70
N ASP A 148 -4.31 -11.40 -12.44
CA ASP A 148 -4.32 -11.43 -13.90
C ASP A 148 -3.15 -10.64 -14.50
N ALA A 149 -2.89 -9.42 -14.00
CA ALA A 149 -1.75 -8.62 -14.44
C ALA A 149 -0.41 -9.32 -14.18
N PHE A 150 -0.28 -10.01 -13.05
CA PHE A 150 0.93 -10.77 -12.71
C PHE A 150 1.13 -11.97 -13.64
N GLN A 151 0.06 -12.73 -13.93
CA GLN A 151 0.10 -13.85 -14.87
C GLN A 151 0.49 -13.40 -16.28
N LYS A 152 -0.09 -12.29 -16.75
CA LYS A 152 0.23 -11.71 -18.07
C LYS A 152 1.69 -11.29 -18.16
N ALA A 153 2.19 -10.52 -17.17
CA ALA A 153 3.58 -10.10 -17.14
C ALA A 153 4.55 -11.30 -17.12
N PHE A 154 4.21 -12.36 -16.38
CA PHE A 154 5.02 -13.58 -16.37
C PHE A 154 5.02 -14.29 -17.74
N ALA A 155 3.86 -14.43 -18.39
CA ALA A 155 3.77 -15.03 -19.71
C ALA A 155 4.52 -14.23 -20.79
N GLU A 156 4.52 -12.90 -20.70
CA GLU A 156 5.31 -12.03 -21.58
C GLU A 156 6.81 -12.25 -21.39
N ILE A 157 7.30 -12.31 -20.14
CA ILE A 157 8.71 -12.61 -19.85
C ILE A 157 9.12 -13.96 -20.44
N MET A 158 8.30 -15.01 -20.26
CA MET A 158 8.59 -16.34 -20.80
C MET A 158 8.67 -16.33 -22.33
N LYS A 159 7.74 -15.63 -23.01
CA LYS A 159 7.76 -15.50 -24.47
C LYS A 159 8.99 -14.77 -24.98
N GLU A 160 9.47 -13.75 -24.28
CA GLU A 160 10.69 -13.03 -24.67
C GLU A 160 11.94 -13.90 -24.48
N LEU A 161 11.97 -14.75 -23.44
CA LEU A 161 13.06 -15.70 -23.22
C LEU A 161 13.08 -16.83 -24.26
N GLU A 162 11.93 -17.27 -24.77
CA GLU A 162 11.84 -18.31 -25.80
C GLU A 162 12.21 -17.83 -27.22
N LYS A 163 12.25 -16.51 -27.44
CA LYS A 163 12.63 -15.90 -28.73
C LYS A 163 14.14 -15.64 -28.86
N GLY A 164 14.90 -15.75 -27.77
CA GLY A 164 16.36 -15.57 -27.73
C GLY A 164 17.12 -16.89 -27.80
#